data_AF-A0A935PY13-F1
#
_entry.id   AF-A0A935PY13-F1
#
_cell.length_a   1.000
_cell.length_b   1.000
_cell.length_c   1.000
_cell.angle_alpha   90.00
_cell.angle_beta   90.00
_cell.angle_gamma   90.00
#
_symmetry.space_group_name_H-M   'P 1'
#
loop_
_entity.id
_entity.type
_entity.pdbx_description
1 polymer ?
#
loop_
_entity_poly.entity_id
_entity_poly.type
_entity_poly.pdbx_seq_one_letter_code
_entity_poly.pdbx_strand_id
1 'polypeptide(L)'
;MRWLTLCFFLSAATAAIAETAATVTVCYDYGCLVEEEVNYAAAQLAEVRALLGAAGSAAEERDRLSQAVGWLLGWAGQQTPIVADRGGNVADSGVYGRMDCIDHATTTTRLLRLLENRGWLQFHRVLEPVRRIRYLVAVHFSAQIEEFAPAANEPQRIAAEPDNAGEPARFVVDSWFRDNGQPAVVLPLANWLDGEGEEETERVAVVARRPDDGQPIER
;
A
#
# COMPACT_ATOMS: atom_id res chain seq x y z
N MET A 1 30.45 26.43 -58.47
CA MET A 1 30.39 25.44 -57.37
C MET A 1 29.55 26.04 -56.25
N ARG A 2 28.29 25.60 -56.11
CA ARG A 2 27.42 25.96 -54.97
C ARG A 2 27.02 24.63 -54.32
N TRP A 3 27.57 24.33 -53.14
CA TRP A 3 27.10 23.20 -52.33
C TRP A 3 25.91 23.68 -51.50
N LEU A 4 24.75 23.07 -51.74
CA LEU A 4 23.58 23.20 -50.87
C LEU A 4 23.77 22.24 -49.70
N THR A 5 23.94 22.78 -48.50
CA THR A 5 23.85 22.03 -47.24
C THR A 5 22.38 21.86 -46.91
N LEU A 6 21.85 20.64 -47.05
CA LEU A 6 20.49 20.31 -46.63
C LEU A 6 20.53 19.90 -45.15
N CYS A 7 20.08 20.79 -44.26
CA CYS A 7 19.88 20.47 -42.85
C CYS A 7 18.62 19.61 -42.71
N PHE A 8 18.81 18.32 -42.40
CA PHE A 8 17.74 17.42 -41.99
C PHE A 8 17.37 17.73 -40.53
N PHE A 9 16.26 18.44 -40.31
CA PHE A 9 15.66 18.55 -38.99
C PHE A 9 14.94 17.24 -38.67
N LEU A 10 15.55 16.41 -37.82
CA LEU A 10 14.92 15.22 -37.26
C LEU A 10 13.98 15.69 -36.13
N SER A 11 12.69 15.81 -36.40
CA SER A 11 11.68 16.00 -35.33
C SER A 11 11.58 14.72 -34.52
N ALA A 12 12.15 14.72 -33.32
CA ALA A 12 11.88 13.69 -32.32
C ALA A 12 10.45 13.87 -31.79
N ALA A 13 9.50 13.13 -32.35
CA ALA A 13 8.19 12.96 -31.74
C ALA A 13 8.35 12.06 -30.51
N THR A 14 8.36 12.65 -29.31
CA THR A 14 8.22 11.90 -28.07
C THR A 14 6.79 11.36 -27.99
N ALA A 15 6.60 10.10 -28.37
CA ALA A 15 5.36 9.40 -28.07
C ALA A 15 5.23 9.29 -26.55
N ALA A 16 4.25 9.97 -25.97
CA ALA A 16 3.89 9.75 -24.58
C ALA A 16 3.44 8.29 -24.42
N ILE A 17 4.15 7.52 -23.60
CA ILE A 17 3.70 6.17 -23.23
C ILE A 17 2.45 6.36 -22.37
N ALA A 18 1.28 6.16 -22.98
CA ALA A 18 0.03 6.14 -22.25
C ALA A 18 0.03 4.95 -21.29
N GLU A 19 -0.34 5.19 -20.04
CA GLU A 19 -0.44 4.12 -19.06
C GLU A 19 -1.57 3.16 -19.46
N THR A 20 -1.34 1.86 -19.35
CA THR A 20 -2.37 0.87 -19.69
C THR A 20 -3.19 0.53 -18.46
N ALA A 21 -4.49 0.32 -18.65
CA ALA A 21 -5.36 -0.20 -17.60
C ALA A 21 -4.86 -1.57 -17.11
N ALA A 22 -5.21 -1.95 -15.88
CA ALA A 22 -4.95 -3.29 -15.37
C ALA A 22 -6.09 -3.79 -14.50
N THR A 23 -6.15 -5.09 -14.35
CA THR A 23 -7.08 -5.78 -13.47
C THR A 23 -6.28 -6.45 -12.35
N VAL A 24 -6.76 -6.33 -11.11
CA VAL A 24 -6.19 -7.05 -9.96
C VAL A 24 -7.35 -7.70 -9.20
N THR A 25 -7.16 -8.96 -8.82
CA THR A 25 -8.11 -9.66 -7.96
C THR A 25 -7.92 -9.21 -6.51
N VAL A 26 -8.96 -8.65 -5.90
CA VAL A 26 -9.02 -8.38 -4.46
C VAL A 26 -9.75 -9.51 -3.76
N CYS A 27 -9.45 -9.76 -2.50
CA CYS A 27 -10.18 -10.74 -1.70
C CYS A 27 -10.73 -10.13 -0.42
N TYR A 28 -11.83 -10.67 0.11
CA TYR A 28 -12.51 -10.19 1.31
C TYR A 28 -13.39 -11.29 1.96
N ASP A 29 -14.13 -10.89 3.00
CA ASP A 29 -15.00 -11.74 3.84
C ASP A 29 -14.26 -12.73 4.76
N TYR A 30 -13.04 -12.38 5.17
CA TYR A 30 -12.13 -13.08 6.07
C TYR A 30 -11.53 -14.36 5.47
N GLY A 31 -10.20 -14.40 5.39
CA GLY A 31 -9.47 -15.57 4.88
C GLY A 31 -9.56 -15.74 3.36
N CYS A 32 -9.78 -14.65 2.63
CA CYS A 32 -10.02 -14.57 1.19
C CYS A 32 -11.16 -15.50 0.73
N LEU A 33 -12.28 -15.52 1.45
CA LEU A 33 -13.43 -16.37 1.09
C LEU A 33 -14.10 -15.93 -0.21
N VAL A 34 -14.07 -14.62 -0.51
CA VAL A 34 -14.56 -14.06 -1.75
C VAL A 34 -13.42 -13.39 -2.49
N GLU A 35 -13.35 -13.60 -3.81
CA GLU A 35 -12.40 -12.94 -4.71
C GLU A 35 -13.15 -12.25 -5.84
N GLU A 36 -12.79 -11.00 -6.14
CA GLU A 36 -13.42 -10.19 -7.18
C GLU A 36 -12.37 -9.40 -7.97
N GLU A 37 -12.56 -9.26 -9.27
CA GLU A 37 -11.67 -8.49 -10.14
C GLU A 37 -11.97 -6.99 -10.07
N VAL A 38 -10.96 -6.20 -9.77
CA VAL A 38 -11.01 -4.74 -9.78
C VAL A 38 -10.26 -4.22 -10.99
N ASN A 39 -10.91 -3.33 -11.75
CA ASN A 39 -10.31 -2.68 -12.90
C ASN A 39 -9.76 -1.31 -12.53
N TYR A 40 -8.47 -1.10 -12.79
CA TYR A 40 -7.79 0.18 -12.63
C TYR A 40 -7.63 0.84 -13.99
N ALA A 41 -8.28 1.99 -14.15
CA ALA A 41 -8.21 2.78 -15.37
C ALA A 41 -6.80 3.33 -15.61
N ALA A 42 -6.46 3.55 -16.88
CA ALA A 42 -5.20 4.17 -17.29
C ALA A 42 -4.90 5.49 -16.54
N ALA A 43 -5.92 6.32 -16.32
CA ALA A 43 -5.77 7.60 -15.62
C ALA A 43 -5.41 7.41 -14.13
N GLN A 44 -6.09 6.51 -13.43
CA GLN A 44 -5.78 6.16 -12.03
C GLN A 44 -4.35 5.65 -11.89
N LEU A 45 -3.94 4.77 -12.81
CA LEU A 45 -2.59 4.22 -12.82
C LEU A 45 -1.52 5.27 -13.18
N ALA A 46 -1.85 6.24 -14.04
CA ALA A 46 -0.97 7.37 -14.30
C ALA A 46 -0.77 8.26 -13.06
N GLU A 47 -1.80 8.45 -12.24
CA GLU A 47 -1.69 9.17 -10.95
C GLU A 47 -0.76 8.44 -9.97
N VAL A 48 -0.91 7.12 -9.85
CA VAL A 48 -0.03 6.29 -9.00
C VAL A 48 1.42 6.34 -9.48
N ARG A 49 1.64 6.24 -10.80
CA ARG A 49 2.98 6.36 -11.40
C ARG A 49 3.60 7.72 -11.13
N ALA A 50 2.84 8.80 -11.27
CA ALA A 50 3.32 10.15 -11.00
C ALA A 50 3.68 10.34 -9.53
N LEU A 51 2.86 9.79 -8.62
CA LEU A 51 3.14 9.81 -7.18
C LEU A 51 4.45 9.10 -6.85
N LEU A 52 4.60 7.83 -7.27
CA LEU A 52 5.79 7.03 -6.97
C LEU A 52 7.04 7.54 -7.68
N GLY A 53 6.92 7.98 -8.94
CA GLY A 53 8.04 8.51 -9.73
C GLY A 53 8.64 9.82 -9.20
N ALA A 54 7.96 10.49 -8.26
CA ALA A 54 8.49 11.66 -7.57
C ALA A 54 9.38 11.31 -6.36
N ALA A 55 9.55 10.03 -6.00
CA ALA A 55 10.39 9.60 -4.89
C ALA A 55 11.88 9.75 -5.23
N GLY A 56 12.61 10.52 -4.43
CA GLY A 56 14.06 10.68 -4.56
C GLY A 56 14.89 9.67 -3.73
N SER A 57 14.27 8.98 -2.78
CA SER A 57 14.92 8.02 -1.89
C SER A 57 13.99 6.87 -1.49
N ALA A 58 14.56 5.84 -0.85
CA ALA A 58 13.79 4.71 -0.32
C ALA A 58 12.77 5.15 0.73
N ALA A 59 13.13 6.08 1.64
CA ALA A 59 12.20 6.62 2.62
C ALA A 59 11.02 7.34 1.93
N GLU A 60 11.34 8.18 0.95
CA GLU A 60 10.33 8.88 0.16
C GLU A 60 9.41 7.94 -0.64
N GLU A 61 9.94 6.82 -1.16
CA GLU A 61 9.16 5.79 -1.83
C GLU A 61 8.19 5.12 -0.87
N ARG A 62 8.61 4.80 0.36
CA ARG A 62 7.73 4.21 1.40
C ARG A 62 6.57 5.14 1.77
N ASP A 63 6.83 6.43 1.95
CA ASP A 63 5.80 7.42 2.25
C ASP A 63 4.77 7.53 1.11
N ARG A 64 5.24 7.53 -0.14
CA ARG A 64 4.37 7.56 -1.32
C ARG A 64 3.64 6.24 -1.52
N LEU A 65 4.25 5.11 -1.19
CA LEU A 65 3.64 3.78 -1.28
C LEU A 65 2.48 3.64 -0.31
N SER A 66 2.61 4.17 0.92
CA SER A 66 1.52 4.27 1.89
C SER A 66 0.27 4.91 1.26
N GLN A 67 0.45 6.06 0.62
CA GLN A 67 -0.64 6.78 -0.04
C GLN A 67 -1.17 6.05 -1.28
N ALA A 68 -0.27 5.50 -2.10
CA ALA A 68 -0.63 4.77 -3.33
C ALA A 68 -1.51 3.55 -3.04
N VAL A 69 -1.16 2.76 -2.00
CA VAL A 69 -1.98 1.63 -1.57
C VAL A 69 -3.36 2.08 -1.10
N GLY A 70 -3.45 3.19 -0.36
CA GLY A 70 -4.73 3.79 0.01
C GLY A 70 -5.59 4.13 -1.21
N TRP A 71 -5.03 4.80 -2.23
CA TRP A 71 -5.77 5.10 -3.46
C TRP A 71 -6.25 3.83 -4.18
N LEU A 72 -5.37 2.84 -4.34
CA LEU A 72 -5.69 1.58 -5.01
C LEU A 72 -6.80 0.80 -4.30
N LEU A 73 -6.79 0.77 -2.96
CA LEU A 73 -7.84 0.14 -2.16
C LEU A 73 -9.14 0.95 -2.18
N GLY A 74 -9.06 2.28 -2.18
CA GLY A 74 -10.24 3.14 -2.29
C GLY A 74 -10.95 3.00 -3.64
N TRP A 75 -10.20 2.92 -4.75
CA TRP A 75 -10.77 2.62 -6.07
C TRP A 75 -11.29 1.20 -6.19
N ALA A 76 -10.70 0.24 -5.47
CA ALA A 76 -11.26 -1.11 -5.34
C ALA A 76 -12.60 -1.08 -4.58
N GLY A 77 -12.69 -0.36 -3.47
CA GLY A 77 -13.95 -0.18 -2.72
C GLY A 77 -15.06 0.51 -3.53
N GLN A 78 -14.73 1.32 -4.54
CA GLN A 78 -15.74 1.86 -5.46
C GLN A 78 -16.37 0.80 -6.36
N GLN A 79 -15.71 -0.35 -6.52
CA GLN A 79 -16.12 -1.44 -7.41
C GLN A 79 -16.63 -2.65 -6.64
N THR A 80 -16.19 -2.85 -5.40
CA THR A 80 -16.48 -4.05 -4.62
C THR A 80 -17.00 -3.70 -3.22
N PRO A 81 -17.57 -4.67 -2.48
CA PRO A 81 -18.08 -4.45 -1.13
C PRO A 81 -17.04 -3.98 -0.09
N ILE A 82 -15.74 -4.04 -0.41
CA ILE A 82 -14.66 -3.69 0.53
C ILE A 82 -14.66 -2.22 0.98
N VAL A 83 -15.48 -1.34 0.37
CA VAL A 83 -15.73 0.01 0.91
C VAL A 83 -16.33 -0.01 2.31
N ALA A 84 -17.01 -1.10 2.69
CA ALA A 84 -17.58 -1.28 4.02
C ALA A 84 -16.54 -1.73 5.06
N ASP A 85 -15.31 -2.04 4.64
CA ASP A 85 -14.24 -2.50 5.52
C ASP A 85 -13.83 -1.42 6.54
N ARG A 86 -13.60 -1.87 7.78
CA ARG A 86 -13.28 -1.03 8.93
C ARG A 86 -11.97 -1.47 9.53
N GLY A 87 -11.11 -0.49 9.81
CA GLY A 87 -9.78 -0.74 10.34
C GLY A 87 -9.82 -1.59 11.61
N GLY A 88 -8.93 -2.57 11.68
CA GLY A 88 -8.72 -3.37 12.88
C GLY A 88 -9.83 -4.39 13.20
N ASN A 89 -10.70 -4.70 12.23
CA ASN A 89 -11.86 -5.58 12.42
C ASN A 89 -12.79 -5.12 13.55
N VAL A 90 -12.90 -3.80 13.75
CA VAL A 90 -13.70 -3.24 14.83
C VAL A 90 -15.17 -3.17 14.40
N ALA A 91 -16.03 -3.88 15.13
CA ALA A 91 -17.50 -3.85 14.95
C ALA A 91 -17.97 -4.21 13.52
N ASP A 92 -17.24 -5.07 12.83
CA ASP A 92 -17.50 -5.52 11.45
C ASP A 92 -18.20 -6.90 11.39
N SER A 93 -18.75 -7.38 12.51
CA SER A 93 -19.46 -8.66 12.55
C SER A 93 -20.67 -8.67 11.62
N GLY A 94 -20.68 -9.56 10.62
CA GLY A 94 -21.75 -9.66 9.63
C GLY A 94 -21.74 -8.57 8.56
N VAL A 95 -20.73 -7.70 8.53
CA VAL A 95 -20.55 -6.72 7.46
C VAL A 95 -20.01 -7.43 6.22
N TYR A 96 -20.77 -7.36 5.13
CA TYR A 96 -20.34 -7.88 3.83
C TYR A 96 -19.27 -6.96 3.23
N GLY A 97 -18.13 -7.53 2.84
CA GLY A 97 -16.98 -6.77 2.34
C GLY A 97 -15.92 -6.44 3.39
N ARG A 98 -16.12 -6.84 4.65
CA ARG A 98 -15.10 -6.72 5.70
C ARG A 98 -13.84 -7.49 5.31
N MET A 99 -12.68 -7.01 5.76
CA MET A 99 -11.40 -7.61 5.46
C MET A 99 -10.66 -7.96 6.75
N ASP A 100 -10.11 -9.17 6.85
CA ASP A 100 -9.16 -9.51 7.91
C ASP A 100 -7.70 -9.31 7.47
N CYS A 101 -6.75 -9.60 8.37
CA CYS A 101 -5.34 -9.46 8.07
C CYS A 101 -4.87 -10.32 6.87
N ILE A 102 -5.54 -11.44 6.59
CA ILE A 102 -5.22 -12.30 5.43
C ILE A 102 -5.70 -11.63 4.15
N ASP A 103 -6.93 -11.08 4.17
CA ASP A 103 -7.51 -10.35 3.06
C ASP A 103 -6.64 -9.15 2.65
N HIS A 104 -6.26 -8.35 3.65
CA HIS A 104 -5.40 -7.18 3.46
C HIS A 104 -4.00 -7.56 3.00
N ALA A 105 -3.33 -8.52 3.64
CA ALA A 105 -1.98 -8.93 3.26
C ALA A 105 -1.95 -9.48 1.82
N THR A 106 -2.97 -10.24 1.43
CA THR A 106 -3.08 -10.83 0.10
C THR A 106 -3.37 -9.76 -0.96
N THR A 107 -4.40 -8.95 -0.75
CA THR A 107 -4.80 -7.88 -1.68
C THR A 107 -3.67 -6.87 -1.83
N THR A 108 -3.08 -6.39 -0.73
CA THR A 108 -1.97 -5.42 -0.78
C THR A 108 -0.74 -6.01 -1.46
N THR A 109 -0.40 -7.28 -1.25
CA THR A 109 0.71 -7.92 -1.99
C THR A 109 0.44 -7.95 -3.49
N ARG A 110 -0.79 -8.29 -3.94
CA ARG A 110 -1.15 -8.29 -5.36
C ARG A 110 -1.04 -6.89 -5.97
N LEU A 111 -1.48 -5.86 -5.24
CA LEU A 111 -1.32 -4.46 -5.66
C LEU A 111 0.15 -4.06 -5.74
N LEU A 112 0.97 -4.39 -4.74
CA LEU A 112 2.40 -4.09 -4.78
C LEU A 112 3.10 -4.78 -5.96
N ARG A 113 2.75 -6.04 -6.26
CA ARG A 113 3.25 -6.77 -7.44
C ARG A 113 2.84 -6.10 -8.75
N LEU A 114 1.66 -5.49 -8.83
CA LEU A 114 1.26 -4.68 -9.98
C LEU A 114 2.26 -3.54 -10.24
N LEU A 115 2.63 -2.83 -9.17
CA LEU A 115 3.55 -1.68 -9.22
C LEU A 115 4.98 -2.13 -9.55
N GLU A 116 5.44 -3.23 -8.94
CA GLU A 116 6.74 -3.83 -9.21
C GLU A 116 6.86 -4.32 -10.65
N ASN A 117 5.85 -5.01 -11.18
CA ASN A 117 5.85 -5.53 -12.55
C ASN A 117 5.84 -4.41 -13.61
N ARG A 118 5.33 -3.22 -13.24
CA ARG A 118 5.42 -2.02 -14.08
C ARG A 118 6.74 -1.26 -13.93
N GLY A 119 7.63 -1.71 -13.05
CA GLY A 119 8.92 -1.09 -12.79
C GLY A 119 8.80 0.25 -12.07
N TRP A 120 7.76 0.44 -11.26
CA TRP A 120 7.51 1.70 -10.56
C TRP A 120 8.16 1.80 -9.19
N LEU A 121 8.52 0.67 -8.60
CA LEU A 121 9.33 0.62 -7.38
C LEU A 121 10.81 0.70 -7.78
N GLN A 122 11.46 1.81 -7.43
CA GLN A 122 12.87 2.08 -7.75
C GLN A 122 13.81 1.60 -6.64
N PHE A 123 13.35 1.56 -5.39
CA PHE A 123 14.19 1.27 -4.23
C PHE A 123 13.85 -0.06 -3.56
N HIS A 124 12.61 -0.55 -3.73
CA HIS A 124 12.13 -1.76 -3.07
C HIS A 124 11.64 -2.84 -4.03
N ARG A 125 11.82 -4.09 -3.62
CA ARG A 125 11.18 -5.27 -4.23
C ARG A 125 10.14 -5.83 -3.28
N VAL A 126 9.12 -6.47 -3.83
CA VAL A 126 8.04 -7.09 -3.08
C VAL A 126 8.44 -8.51 -2.68
N LEU A 127 8.13 -8.92 -1.46
CA LEU A 127 8.33 -10.30 -0.99
C LEU A 127 6.97 -10.96 -0.70
N GLU A 128 6.99 -12.24 -0.34
CA GLU A 128 5.81 -12.92 0.17
C GLU A 128 5.34 -12.30 1.49
N PRO A 129 4.03 -12.38 1.83
CA PRO A 129 3.51 -11.85 3.09
C PRO A 129 4.25 -12.36 4.33
N VAL A 130 4.43 -11.48 5.31
CA VAL A 130 5.04 -11.81 6.61
C VAL A 130 3.96 -12.13 7.64
N ARG A 131 4.33 -12.96 8.62
CA ARG A 131 3.47 -13.32 9.76
C ARG A 131 4.12 -12.91 11.09
N ARG A 132 3.34 -12.29 11.97
CA ARG A 132 3.66 -12.04 13.38
C ARG A 132 2.71 -12.84 14.27
N ILE A 133 3.24 -13.38 15.37
CA ILE A 133 2.45 -14.01 16.44
C ILE A 133 2.82 -13.33 17.75
N ARG A 134 1.85 -12.62 18.34
CA ARG A 134 1.99 -11.96 19.64
C ARG A 134 1.12 -12.64 20.68
N TYR A 135 1.56 -12.65 21.94
CA TYR A 135 0.82 -13.27 23.06
C TYR A 135 0.35 -14.71 22.80
N LEU A 136 1.08 -15.47 21.96
CA LEU A 136 0.76 -16.83 21.49
C LEU A 136 -0.55 -17.01 20.68
N VAL A 137 -1.39 -15.98 20.57
CA VAL A 137 -2.72 -16.08 19.93
C VAL A 137 -3.04 -14.97 18.93
N ALA A 138 -2.38 -13.80 19.04
CA ALA A 138 -2.58 -12.67 18.14
C ALA A 138 -1.75 -12.87 16.87
N VAL A 139 -2.27 -13.70 15.95
CA VAL A 139 -1.71 -13.91 14.62
C VAL A 139 -2.09 -12.72 13.74
N HIS A 140 -1.10 -12.14 13.08
CA HIS A 140 -1.31 -11.03 12.14
C HIS A 140 -0.45 -11.24 10.90
N PHE A 141 -1.01 -10.97 9.72
CA PHE A 141 -0.33 -11.04 8.43
C PHE A 141 -0.23 -9.66 7.80
N SER A 142 0.84 -9.40 7.06
CA SER A 142 1.00 -8.15 6.32
C SER A 142 1.81 -8.36 5.03
N ALA A 143 1.55 -7.52 4.04
CA ALA A 143 2.40 -7.43 2.86
C ALA A 143 3.77 -6.85 3.27
N GLN A 144 4.84 -7.21 2.56
CA GLN A 144 6.17 -6.69 2.85
C GLN A 144 6.99 -6.38 1.61
N ILE A 145 7.89 -5.42 1.79
CA ILE A 145 8.86 -4.97 0.80
C ILE A 145 10.26 -5.02 1.39
N GLU A 146 11.26 -5.13 0.52
CA GLU A 146 12.67 -5.19 0.87
C GLU A 146 13.45 -4.17 0.05
N GLU A 147 14.20 -3.31 0.73
CA GLU A 147 15.05 -2.29 0.14
C GLU A 147 16.30 -2.94 -0.47
N PHE A 148 16.50 -2.80 -1.77
CA PHE A 148 17.68 -3.34 -2.48
C PHE A 148 18.71 -2.27 -2.86
N ALA A 149 18.35 -0.99 -2.75
CA ALA A 149 19.24 0.14 -3.05
C ALA A 149 19.54 0.92 -1.75
N PRO A 150 20.69 0.69 -1.08
CA PRO A 150 21.04 1.46 0.10
C PRO A 150 21.26 2.92 -0.33
N ALA A 151 20.47 3.83 0.22
CA ALA A 151 20.70 5.25 0.01
C ALA A 151 22.05 5.62 0.63
N ALA A 152 23.00 6.08 -0.19
CA ALA A 152 24.37 6.39 0.22
C ALA A 152 24.47 7.48 1.32
N ASN A 153 23.39 8.22 1.58
CA ASN A 153 23.38 9.43 2.41
C ASN A 153 22.16 9.58 3.34
N GLU A 154 21.39 8.52 3.63
CA GLU A 154 20.26 8.64 4.56
C GLU A 154 20.75 8.67 6.02
N PRO A 155 20.22 9.58 6.88
CA PRO A 155 20.49 9.57 8.31
C PRO A 155 20.08 8.21 8.87
N GLN A 156 21.06 7.51 9.45
CA GLN A 156 21.03 6.20 10.11
C GLN A 156 19.78 5.36 9.78
N ARG A 157 19.95 4.33 8.92
CA ARG A 157 19.06 3.16 8.86
C ARG A 157 18.50 2.94 10.27
N ILE A 158 17.19 3.06 10.50
CA ILE A 158 16.60 2.46 11.71
C ILE A 158 16.96 1.00 11.55
N ALA A 159 17.99 0.61 12.28
CA ALA A 159 18.79 -0.53 11.88
C ALA A 159 17.88 -1.75 11.96
N ALA A 160 17.96 -2.63 10.95
CA ALA A 160 17.82 -4.04 11.26
C ALA A 160 18.73 -4.28 12.48
N GLU A 161 18.24 -5.00 13.49
CA GLU A 161 18.96 -5.22 14.75
C GLU A 161 20.47 -5.36 14.53
N PRO A 162 21.33 -4.90 15.45
CA PRO A 162 22.79 -4.93 15.27
C PRO A 162 23.35 -6.30 14.82
N ASP A 163 22.63 -7.39 15.10
CA ASP A 163 22.98 -8.77 14.70
C ASP A 163 22.64 -9.11 13.22
N ASN A 164 21.89 -8.26 12.51
CA ASN A 164 21.51 -8.38 11.10
C ASN A 164 22.28 -7.40 10.20
N ALA A 165 23.47 -6.96 10.63
CA ALA A 165 24.36 -6.09 9.88
C ALA A 165 24.79 -6.76 8.54
N GLY A 166 24.03 -6.50 7.47
CA GLY A 166 24.28 -7.06 6.15
C GLY A 166 23.01 -7.48 5.42
N GLU A 167 21.89 -7.69 6.14
CA GLU A 167 20.61 -7.95 5.49
C GLU A 167 19.98 -6.66 4.94
N PRO A 168 19.29 -6.74 3.79
CA PRO A 168 18.52 -5.63 3.26
C PRO A 168 17.38 -5.26 4.23
N ALA A 169 17.10 -3.95 4.34
CA ALA A 169 16.06 -3.47 5.23
C ALA A 169 14.68 -3.92 4.71
N ARG A 170 13.83 -4.42 5.61
CA ARG A 170 12.47 -4.88 5.29
C ARG A 170 11.44 -4.02 5.99
N PHE A 171 10.33 -3.82 5.31
CA PHE A 171 9.23 -3.01 5.79
C PHE A 171 7.91 -3.73 5.51
N VAL A 172 6.96 -3.62 6.42
CA VAL A 172 5.58 -4.02 6.15
C VAL A 172 4.84 -2.89 5.45
N VAL A 173 3.84 -3.24 4.64
CA VAL A 173 2.87 -2.31 4.06
C VAL A 173 1.49 -2.82 4.45
N ASP A 174 1.01 -2.34 5.60
CA ASP A 174 -0.12 -2.91 6.31
C ASP A 174 -1.35 -2.00 6.19
N SER A 175 -2.30 -2.43 5.35
CA SER A 175 -3.56 -1.72 5.12
C SER A 175 -4.65 -2.05 6.15
N TRP A 176 -4.42 -2.98 7.07
CA TRP A 176 -5.44 -3.51 7.98
C TRP A 176 -5.88 -2.52 9.07
N PHE A 177 -4.99 -1.62 9.47
CA PHE A 177 -5.18 -0.79 10.67
C PHE A 177 -6.25 0.30 10.53
N ARG A 178 -6.64 0.66 9.30
CA ARG A 178 -7.47 1.82 9.00
C ARG A 178 -8.60 1.44 8.03
N ASP A 179 -9.66 2.24 8.00
CA ASP A 179 -10.77 2.05 7.08
C ASP A 179 -10.32 2.02 5.61
N ASN A 180 -11.12 1.39 4.75
CA ASN A 180 -10.84 1.28 3.33
C ASN A 180 -10.47 2.63 2.69
N GLY A 181 -9.44 2.60 1.84
CA GLY A 181 -8.96 3.76 1.11
C GLY A 181 -8.03 4.69 1.88
N GLN A 182 -7.85 4.48 3.19
CA GLN A 182 -6.86 5.21 3.96
C GLN A 182 -5.42 4.77 3.62
N PRO A 183 -4.41 5.65 3.79
CA PRO A 183 -3.02 5.28 3.56
C PRO A 183 -2.60 4.08 4.44
N ALA A 184 -1.89 3.13 3.85
CA ALA A 184 -1.40 1.95 4.56
C ALA A 184 -0.32 2.33 5.58
N VAL A 185 -0.22 1.58 6.68
CA VAL A 185 0.86 1.74 7.66
C VAL A 185 2.14 1.11 7.10
N VAL A 186 3.23 1.87 6.99
CA VAL A 186 4.52 1.38 6.50
C VAL A 186 5.55 1.48 7.62
N LEU A 187 6.00 0.34 8.13
CA LEU A 187 6.88 0.26 9.31
C LEU A 187 8.08 -0.64 9.04
N PRO A 188 9.24 -0.38 9.68
CA PRO A 188 10.33 -1.35 9.74
C PRO A 188 9.80 -2.69 10.25
N LEU A 189 10.19 -3.78 9.59
CA LEU A 189 9.70 -5.11 9.93
C LEU A 189 9.99 -5.46 11.39
N ALA A 190 11.16 -5.08 11.92
CA ALA A 190 11.53 -5.33 13.31
C ALA A 190 10.55 -4.68 14.30
N ASN A 191 10.21 -3.41 14.08
CA ASN A 191 9.27 -2.71 14.96
C ASN A 191 7.85 -3.27 14.84
N TRP A 192 7.41 -3.61 13.63
CA TRP A 192 6.15 -4.31 13.45
C TRP A 192 6.19 -5.66 14.16
N LEU A 193 7.26 -6.46 14.08
CA LEU A 193 7.35 -7.70 14.88
C LEU A 193 7.25 -7.44 16.39
N ASP A 194 7.74 -6.29 16.88
CA ASP A 194 7.64 -5.85 18.27
C ASP A 194 6.30 -5.16 18.64
N GLY A 195 5.32 -5.15 17.73
CA GLY A 195 3.95 -4.72 18.03
C GLY A 195 3.57 -3.32 17.57
N GLU A 196 4.49 -2.54 16.98
CA GLU A 196 4.17 -1.22 16.46
C GLU A 196 3.03 -1.33 15.42
N GLY A 197 2.14 -0.32 15.41
CA GLY A 197 0.91 -0.30 14.64
C GLY A 197 -0.34 -0.74 15.42
N GLU A 198 -0.21 -1.48 16.52
CA GLU A 198 -1.36 -1.85 17.37
C GLU A 198 -2.09 -0.61 17.94
N GLU A 199 -1.38 0.49 18.19
CA GLU A 199 -1.98 1.76 18.61
C GLU A 199 -2.92 2.40 17.55
N GLU A 200 -2.77 2.04 16.28
CA GLU A 200 -3.63 2.53 15.20
C GLU A 200 -5.03 1.90 15.30
N THR A 201 -5.14 0.61 15.66
CA THR A 201 -6.45 -0.02 15.89
C THR A 201 -7.12 0.50 17.15
N GLU A 202 -6.36 0.79 18.20
CA GLU A 202 -6.91 1.41 19.41
C GLU A 202 -7.53 2.77 19.12
N ARG A 203 -6.87 3.59 18.29
CA ARG A 203 -7.40 4.87 17.82
C ARG A 203 -8.70 4.68 17.04
N VAL A 204 -8.77 3.73 16.11
CA VAL A 204 -9.99 3.42 15.35
C VAL A 204 -11.11 2.93 16.29
N ALA A 205 -10.80 2.05 17.24
CA ALA A 205 -11.76 1.55 18.22
C ALA A 205 -12.31 2.64 19.14
N VAL A 206 -11.49 3.64 19.52
CA VAL A 206 -11.95 4.80 20.29
C VAL A 206 -12.87 5.70 19.46
N VAL A 207 -12.53 5.96 18.19
CA VAL A 207 -13.38 6.73 17.28
C VAL A 207 -14.74 6.06 17.07
N ALA A 208 -14.74 4.73 16.84
CA ALA A 208 -15.97 3.95 16.68
C ALA A 208 -16.84 3.89 17.97
N ARG A 209 -16.24 4.08 19.15
CA ARG A 209 -16.95 4.09 20.45
C ARG A 209 -17.49 5.46 20.85
N ARG A 210 -17.19 6.54 20.13
CA ARG A 210 -17.72 7.87 20.49
C ARG A 210 -19.25 7.86 20.28
N PRO A 211 -20.07 8.18 21.28
CA PRO A 211 -21.51 8.23 21.09
C PRO A 211 -21.83 9.36 20.11
N ASP A 212 -22.70 9.07 19.16
CA ASP A 212 -23.55 10.08 18.55
C ASP A 212 -24.36 10.68 19.69
N ASP A 213 -23.92 11.84 20.20
CA ASP A 213 -24.61 12.60 21.22
C ASP A 213 -25.89 13.16 20.60
N GLY A 214 -26.89 12.29 20.47
CA GLY A 214 -28.29 12.63 20.37
C GLY A 214 -28.67 13.46 21.59
N GLN A 215 -28.44 14.77 21.50
CA GLN A 215 -29.13 15.70 22.37
C GLN A 215 -30.62 15.68 21.98
N PRO A 216 -31.54 15.52 22.95
CA PRO A 216 -32.95 15.69 22.67
C PRO A 216 -33.19 17.14 22.25
N ILE A 217 -33.92 17.31 21.16
CA ILE A 217 -34.46 18.61 20.77
C ILE A 217 -35.57 18.94 21.77
N GLU A 218 -35.30 19.78 22.77
CA GLU A 218 -36.36 20.36 23.60
C GLU A 218 -37.28 21.21 22.71
N ARG A 219 -38.56 20.82 22.64
CA ARG A 219 -39.69 21.68 22.26
C ARG A 219 -40.75 21.63 23.34
#